data_AF-A0A7M7Q4W1-F1
#
_entry.id   AF-A0A7M7Q4W1-F1
#
_cell.length_a   1.000
_cell.length_b   1.000
_cell.length_c   1.000
_cell.angle_alpha   90.00
_cell.angle_beta   90.00
_cell.angle_gamma   90.00
#
_symmetry.space_group_name_H-M   'P 1'
#
loop_
_entity.id
_entity.type
_entity.pdbx_description
1 polymer ?
#
loop_
_entity_poly.entity_id
_entity_poly.type
_entity_poly.pdbx_seq_one_letter_code
_entity_poly.pdbx_strand_id
1 'polypeptide(L)'
;MIERNIKSYSLKYGFSILHANIRFMELVLHISYRLALEVPVWRVPKVFEAVTNQKKKEIQDQLKSELSILVDAPTQGSGITNNGNTARKFFNNIDVVARITGFNEHLLYRFKVILAVISSNCLVNNAAFGAYCKETAFKYVELYNWYKMPTSMHVILIHGHVIMKELSLPIGMLSEEAQERLQQTRICFVAYL
;
A
#
# COMPACT_ATOMS: atom_id res chain seq x y z
N MET A 1 0.45 16.29 12.78
CA MET A 1 1.81 15.70 12.76
C MET A 1 2.24 15.46 11.29
N ILE A 2 2.30 16.53 10.48
CA ILE A 2 2.38 16.45 9.00
C ILE A 2 3.80 16.66 8.46
N GLU A 3 4.72 17.24 9.24
CA GLU A 3 6.08 17.48 8.79
C GLU A 3 7.06 16.68 9.65
N ARG A 4 7.45 15.50 9.18
CA ARG A 4 8.71 14.88 9.61
C ARG A 4 9.78 15.33 8.62
N ASN A 5 10.84 15.93 9.13
CA ASN A 5 11.96 16.38 8.31
C ASN A 5 12.72 15.14 7.80
N ILE A 6 12.49 14.76 6.54
CA ILE A 6 13.20 13.65 5.89
C ILE A 6 14.52 14.18 5.35
N LYS A 7 15.62 13.46 5.63
CA LYS A 7 16.95 13.84 5.15
C LYS A 7 16.94 13.86 3.61
N SER A 8 17.27 15.02 3.02
CA SER A 8 17.31 15.27 1.57
C SER A 8 18.10 14.20 0.78
N TYR A 9 19.14 13.59 1.37
CA TYR A 9 19.93 12.55 0.73
C TYR A 9 19.12 11.28 0.40
N SER A 10 18.09 10.96 1.19
CA SER A 10 17.27 9.76 1.02
C SER A 10 16.29 9.89 -0.15
N LEU A 11 15.97 11.12 -0.56
CA LEU A 11 15.06 11.40 -1.68
C LEU A 11 15.68 11.06 -3.04
N LYS A 12 17.02 10.97 -3.12
CA LYS A 12 17.76 10.60 -4.34
C LYS A 12 17.56 9.14 -4.76
N TYR A 13 17.17 8.27 -3.84
CA TYR A 13 17.00 6.83 -4.12
C TYR A 13 15.60 6.48 -4.69
N GLY A 14 14.72 7.48 -4.88
CA GLY A 14 13.35 7.23 -5.31
C GLY A 14 12.55 6.43 -4.28
N PHE A 15 11.45 5.82 -4.72
CA PHE A 15 10.68 4.88 -3.91
C PHE A 15 10.28 3.66 -4.73
N SER A 16 10.34 2.48 -4.12
CA SER A 16 9.91 1.23 -4.74
C SER A 16 8.40 1.21 -4.95
N ILE A 17 7.99 1.14 -6.22
CA ILE A 17 6.57 1.07 -6.63
C ILE A 17 5.93 -0.21 -6.13
N LEU A 18 6.66 -1.32 -6.19
CA LEU A 18 6.18 -2.61 -5.70
C LEU A 18 5.91 -2.54 -4.20
N HIS A 19 6.90 -2.08 -3.43
CA HIS A 19 6.71 -1.92 -2.00
C HIS A 19 5.65 -0.87 -1.68
N ALA A 20 5.48 0.18 -2.49
CA ALA A 20 4.39 1.14 -2.32
C ALA A 20 3.02 0.45 -2.39
N ASN A 21 2.76 -0.36 -3.42
CA ASN A 21 1.51 -1.10 -3.57
C ASN A 21 1.26 -2.04 -2.37
N ILE A 22 2.27 -2.80 -1.96
CA ILE A 22 2.15 -3.72 -0.81
C ILE A 22 1.86 -2.94 0.49
N ARG A 23 2.59 -1.84 0.75
CA ARG A 23 2.42 -1.04 1.98
C ARG A 23 1.07 -0.34 2.06
N PHE A 24 0.53 0.11 0.92
CA PHE A 24 -0.81 0.69 0.87
C PHE A 24 -1.89 -0.38 1.16
N MET A 25 -1.74 -1.58 0.59
CA MET A 25 -2.65 -2.69 0.88
C MET A 25 -2.60 -3.09 2.36
N GLU A 26 -1.40 -3.27 2.92
CA GLU A 26 -1.21 -3.59 4.36
C GLU A 26 -1.86 -2.54 5.27
N LEU A 27 -1.74 -1.26 4.91
CA LEU A 27 -2.37 -0.19 5.69
C LEU A 27 -3.89 -0.33 5.73
N VAL A 28 -4.51 -0.52 4.56
CA VAL A 28 -5.96 -0.69 4.44
C VAL A 28 -6.40 -1.88 5.29
N LEU A 29 -5.74 -3.02 5.15
CA LEU A 29 -6.03 -4.23 5.92
C LEU A 29 -5.90 -3.99 7.43
N HIS A 30 -4.80 -3.42 7.88
CA HIS A 30 -4.56 -3.16 9.30
C HIS A 30 -5.57 -2.18 9.92
N ILE A 31 -5.97 -1.14 9.20
CA ILE A 31 -7.03 -0.24 9.65
C ILE A 31 -8.34 -1.02 9.77
N SER A 32 -8.66 -1.80 8.74
CA SER A 32 -9.92 -2.55 8.64
C SER A 32 -10.09 -3.59 9.75
N TYR A 33 -9.00 -4.27 10.15
CA TYR A 33 -9.03 -5.19 11.29
C TYR A 33 -9.39 -4.50 12.60
N ARG A 34 -9.03 -3.21 12.74
CA ARG A 34 -9.25 -2.40 13.95
C ARG A 34 -10.59 -1.67 13.95
N LEU A 35 -11.30 -1.63 12.82
CA LEU A 35 -12.66 -1.09 12.74
C LEU A 35 -13.68 -1.96 13.50
N ALA A 36 -13.33 -3.18 13.88
CA ALA A 36 -14.15 -4.01 14.77
C ALA A 36 -14.13 -3.55 16.24
N LEU A 37 -13.22 -2.64 16.61
CA LEU A 37 -13.16 -2.08 17.96
C LEU A 37 -14.14 -0.91 18.07
N GLU A 38 -14.86 -0.82 19.20
CA GLU A 38 -15.74 0.32 19.49
C GLU A 38 -14.99 1.65 19.47
N VAL A 39 -13.76 1.65 20.01
CA VAL A 39 -12.81 2.77 19.89
C VAL A 39 -11.54 2.26 19.18
N PRO A 40 -11.39 2.55 17.89
CA PRO A 40 -10.21 2.13 17.13
C PRO A 40 -8.92 2.76 17.65
N VAL A 41 -7.91 1.92 17.89
CA VAL A 41 -6.59 2.35 18.39
C VAL A 41 -5.47 1.79 17.52
N TRP A 42 -4.40 2.57 17.32
CA TRP A 42 -3.25 2.13 16.54
C TRP A 42 -2.59 0.87 17.13
N ARG A 43 -2.27 0.91 18.43
CA ARG A 43 -1.71 -0.23 19.17
C ARG A 43 -2.84 -0.96 19.88
N VAL A 44 -3.13 -2.17 19.43
CA VAL A 44 -4.18 -3.02 19.98
C VAL A 44 -3.70 -3.61 21.32
N PRO A 45 -4.40 -3.35 22.44
CA PRO A 45 -4.13 -4.04 23.70
C PRO A 45 -4.42 -5.53 23.58
N LYS A 46 -3.70 -6.38 24.34
CA LYS A 46 -3.89 -7.85 24.32
C LYS A 46 -5.34 -8.29 24.54
N VAL A 47 -6.11 -7.56 25.35
CA VAL A 47 -7.52 -7.85 25.63
C VAL A 47 -8.37 -7.84 24.35
N PHE A 48 -8.04 -6.99 23.38
CA PHE A 48 -8.78 -6.84 22.12
C PHE A 48 -8.16 -7.62 20.95
N GLU A 49 -7.10 -8.40 21.21
CA GLU A 49 -6.41 -9.19 20.20
C GLU A 49 -7.32 -10.26 19.58
N ALA A 50 -8.12 -10.94 20.40
CA ALA A 50 -9.08 -11.95 19.92
C ALA A 50 -10.11 -11.35 18.94
N VAL A 51 -10.67 -10.18 19.27
CA VAL A 51 -11.64 -9.48 18.42
C VAL A 51 -11.01 -9.06 17.09
N THR A 52 -9.79 -8.51 17.15
CA THR A 52 -9.06 -8.07 15.95
C THR A 52 -8.68 -9.26 15.06
N ASN A 53 -8.26 -10.38 15.65
CA ASN A 53 -7.91 -11.60 14.93
C ASN A 53 -9.13 -12.27 14.28
N GLN A 54 -10.27 -12.25 14.96
CA GLN A 54 -11.53 -12.73 14.39
C GLN A 54 -11.92 -11.89 13.17
N LYS A 55 -11.86 -10.56 13.28
CA LYS A 55 -12.14 -9.67 12.13
C LYS A 55 -11.15 -9.85 10.98
N LYS A 56 -9.87 -10.05 11.31
CA LYS A 56 -8.83 -10.36 10.31
C LYS A 56 -9.18 -11.62 9.54
N LYS A 57 -9.57 -12.70 10.23
CA LYS A 57 -9.93 -13.97 9.60
C LYS A 57 -11.16 -13.81 8.69
N GLU A 58 -12.19 -13.11 9.15
CA GLU A 58 -13.38 -12.81 8.34
C GLU A 58 -13.05 -12.08 7.04
N ILE A 59 -12.21 -11.03 7.11
CA ILE A 59 -11.77 -10.29 5.93
C ILE A 59 -10.93 -11.18 5.01
N GLN A 60 -10.01 -11.98 5.55
CA GLN A 60 -9.20 -12.92 4.77
C GLN A 60 -10.06 -13.93 4.02
N ASP A 61 -11.06 -14.52 4.69
CA ASP A 61 -11.94 -15.51 4.11
C ASP A 61 -12.83 -14.89 3.00
N GLN A 62 -13.36 -13.69 3.24
CA GLN A 62 -14.15 -12.96 2.23
C GLN A 62 -13.31 -12.60 1.00
N LEU A 63 -12.11 -12.03 1.18
CA LEU A 63 -11.21 -11.70 0.09
C LEU A 63 -10.78 -12.95 -0.72
N LYS A 64 -10.58 -14.08 -0.04
CA LYS A 64 -10.30 -15.35 -0.71
C LYS A 64 -11.50 -15.83 -1.53
N SER A 65 -12.70 -15.78 -0.96
CA SER A 65 -13.92 -16.27 -1.62
C SER A 65 -14.31 -15.42 -2.84
N GLU A 66 -14.23 -14.09 -2.73
CA GLU A 66 -14.73 -13.19 -3.77
C GLU A 66 -13.67 -12.79 -4.79
N LEU A 67 -12.42 -12.60 -4.36
CA LEU A 67 -11.33 -12.11 -5.22
C LEU A 67 -10.24 -13.15 -5.48
N SER A 68 -10.33 -14.34 -4.86
CA SER A 68 -9.30 -15.38 -4.97
C SER A 68 -7.90 -14.88 -4.58
N ILE A 69 -7.84 -14.02 -3.57
CA ILE A 69 -6.59 -13.49 -3.02
C ILE A 69 -6.38 -13.96 -1.58
N LEU A 70 -5.12 -14.26 -1.24
CA LEU A 70 -4.70 -14.60 0.12
C LEU A 70 -3.84 -13.45 0.65
N VAL A 71 -4.25 -12.84 1.76
CA VAL A 71 -3.55 -11.72 2.40
C VAL A 71 -3.12 -12.11 3.81
N ASP A 72 -1.99 -11.58 4.28
CA ASP A 72 -1.45 -11.82 5.63
C ASP A 72 -1.36 -13.30 6.07
N ALA A 73 -1.16 -14.21 5.11
CA ALA A 73 -0.93 -15.62 5.35
C ALA A 73 0.57 -15.95 5.21
N PRO A 74 1.12 -16.84 6.05
CA PRO A 74 2.48 -17.33 5.86
C PRO A 74 2.56 -18.18 4.58
N THR A 75 3.57 -17.96 3.73
CA THR A 75 3.84 -18.85 2.60
C THR A 75 4.75 -20.00 3.04
N GLN A 76 4.74 -21.13 2.33
CA GLN A 76 5.74 -22.19 2.54
C GLN A 76 7.12 -21.68 2.09
N GLY A 77 7.88 -21.07 3.00
CA GLY A 77 9.17 -20.40 2.78
C GLY A 77 9.34 -19.15 3.66
N SER A 78 10.38 -18.33 3.43
CA SER A 78 10.56 -17.04 4.13
C SER A 78 9.80 -15.91 3.41
N GLY A 79 8.45 -15.97 3.45
CA GLY A 79 7.61 -14.97 2.78
C GLY A 79 6.23 -14.80 3.41
N ILE A 80 5.57 -13.70 3.06
CA ILE A 80 4.16 -13.41 3.38
C ILE A 80 3.42 -13.39 2.03
N THR A 81 2.14 -13.79 1.99
CA THR A 81 1.32 -13.76 0.75
C THR A 81 1.08 -12.36 0.17
N ASN A 82 1.52 -11.30 0.87
CA ASN A 82 1.46 -9.91 0.44
C ASN A 82 2.54 -9.62 -0.61
N ASN A 83 2.32 -10.10 -1.83
CA ASN A 83 3.16 -9.78 -2.98
C ASN A 83 2.51 -8.76 -3.91
N GLY A 84 3.26 -8.30 -4.92
CA GLY A 84 2.76 -7.31 -5.89
C GLY A 84 1.52 -7.74 -6.66
N ASN A 85 1.39 -9.04 -6.97
CA ASN A 85 0.21 -9.56 -7.67
C ASN A 85 -1.05 -9.49 -6.81
N THR A 86 -0.94 -9.84 -5.52
CA THR A 86 -2.01 -9.71 -4.54
C THR A 86 -2.45 -8.24 -4.41
N ALA A 87 -1.49 -7.32 -4.23
CA ALA A 87 -1.77 -5.89 -4.13
C ALA A 87 -2.43 -5.33 -5.40
N ARG A 88 -1.98 -5.75 -6.59
CA ARG A 88 -2.59 -5.32 -7.86
C ARG A 88 -4.04 -5.79 -8.01
N LYS A 89 -4.32 -7.06 -7.69
CA LYS A 89 -5.70 -7.58 -7.69
C LYS A 89 -6.58 -6.85 -6.67
N PHE A 90 -6.03 -6.53 -5.50
CA PHE A 90 -6.72 -5.78 -4.45
C PHE A 90 -7.15 -4.39 -4.96
N PHE A 91 -6.24 -3.59 -5.51
CA PHE A 91 -6.57 -2.24 -6.00
C PHE A 91 -7.34 -2.22 -7.32
N ASN A 92 -7.44 -3.34 -8.05
CA ASN A 92 -8.28 -3.42 -9.24
C ASN A 92 -9.77 -3.57 -8.90
N ASN A 93 -10.12 -4.13 -7.74
CA ASN A 93 -11.49 -4.42 -7.33
C ASN A 93 -11.91 -3.56 -6.11
N ILE A 94 -11.79 -2.24 -6.24
CA ILE A 94 -12.01 -1.28 -5.13
C ILE A 94 -13.37 -1.45 -4.47
N ASP A 95 -14.44 -1.59 -5.26
CA ASP A 95 -15.80 -1.63 -4.75
C ASP A 95 -16.02 -2.85 -3.83
N VAL A 96 -15.50 -4.01 -4.26
CA VAL A 96 -15.54 -5.25 -3.48
C VAL A 96 -14.67 -5.13 -2.23
N VAL A 97 -13.47 -4.56 -2.37
CA VAL A 97 -12.57 -4.35 -1.23
C VAL A 97 -13.19 -3.40 -0.21
N ALA A 98 -13.76 -2.26 -0.62
CA ALA A 98 -14.37 -1.30 0.27
C ALA A 98 -15.53 -1.94 1.05
N ARG A 99 -16.36 -2.74 0.37
CA ARG A 99 -17.44 -3.51 1.01
C ARG A 99 -16.93 -4.50 2.06
N ILE A 100 -15.95 -5.33 1.70
CA ILE A 100 -15.41 -6.39 2.59
C ILE A 100 -14.69 -5.77 3.80
N THR A 101 -13.88 -4.75 3.54
CA THR A 101 -13.00 -4.15 4.55
C THR A 101 -13.70 -3.11 5.43
N GLY A 102 -14.80 -2.52 4.94
CA GLY A 102 -15.45 -1.36 5.57
C GLY A 102 -14.62 -0.07 5.47
N PHE A 103 -13.54 -0.08 4.69
CA PHE A 103 -12.70 1.10 4.47
C PHE A 103 -13.39 2.08 3.52
N ASN A 104 -13.13 3.38 3.69
CA ASN A 104 -13.73 4.42 2.86
C ASN A 104 -13.38 4.25 1.38
N GLU A 105 -14.39 3.99 0.56
CA GLU A 105 -14.26 3.73 -0.88
C GLU A 105 -13.59 4.88 -1.64
N HIS A 106 -13.97 6.13 -1.33
CA HIS A 106 -13.40 7.30 -1.97
C HIS A 106 -11.90 7.39 -1.71
N LEU A 107 -11.46 7.16 -0.46
CA LEU A 107 -10.03 7.17 -0.12
C LEU A 107 -9.27 6.01 -0.79
N LEU A 108 -9.87 4.82 -0.89
CA LEU A 108 -9.31 3.70 -1.64
C LEU A 108 -9.11 4.01 -3.12
N TYR A 109 -10.10 4.66 -3.74
CA TYR A 109 -9.99 5.09 -5.12
C TYR A 109 -8.84 6.08 -5.31
N ARG A 110 -8.68 7.05 -4.39
CA ARG A 110 -7.56 7.99 -4.44
C ARG A 110 -6.20 7.30 -4.33
N PHE A 111 -6.09 6.29 -3.47
CA PHE A 111 -4.89 5.46 -3.37
C PHE A 111 -4.59 4.73 -4.69
N LYS A 112 -5.60 4.13 -5.32
CA LYS A 112 -5.45 3.50 -6.65
C LYS A 112 -4.93 4.48 -7.69
N VAL A 113 -5.46 5.70 -7.75
CA VAL A 113 -5.01 6.73 -8.70
C VAL A 113 -3.55 7.09 -8.46
N ILE A 114 -3.15 7.34 -7.21
CA ILE A 114 -1.77 7.68 -6.86
C ILE A 114 -0.83 6.54 -7.27
N LEU A 115 -1.18 5.29 -6.92
CA LEU A 115 -0.40 4.10 -7.26
C LEU A 115 -0.31 3.91 -8.79
N ALA A 116 -1.38 4.17 -9.54
CA ALA A 116 -1.37 4.10 -10.99
C ALA A 116 -0.45 5.17 -11.62
N VAL A 117 -0.48 6.39 -11.09
CA VAL A 117 0.35 7.50 -11.56
C VAL A 117 1.83 7.22 -11.34
N ILE A 118 2.23 6.76 -10.15
CA ILE A 118 3.64 6.42 -9.88
C ILE A 118 4.11 5.19 -10.66
N SER A 119 3.19 4.26 -10.98
CA SER A 119 3.48 3.07 -11.78
C SER A 119 3.49 3.37 -13.29
N SER A 120 3.01 4.54 -13.70
CA SER A 120 2.96 4.91 -15.10
C SER A 120 4.34 5.35 -15.60
N ASN A 121 4.60 5.09 -16.88
CA ASN A 121 5.78 5.59 -17.58
C ASN A 121 5.53 6.96 -18.23
N CYS A 122 4.49 7.67 -17.80
CA CYS A 122 4.04 8.92 -18.40
C CYS A 122 4.63 10.13 -17.69
N LEU A 123 4.74 11.25 -18.40
CA LEU A 123 5.04 12.54 -17.80
C LEU A 123 3.82 13.03 -17.02
N VAL A 124 4.00 13.25 -15.72
CA VAL A 124 2.94 13.64 -14.79
C VAL A 124 3.10 15.11 -14.45
N ASN A 125 1.98 15.86 -14.43
CA ASN A 125 1.99 17.21 -13.91
C ASN A 125 2.27 17.19 -12.40
N ASN A 126 3.48 17.60 -12.04
CA ASN A 126 3.99 17.56 -10.67
C ASN A 126 3.13 18.36 -9.68
N ALA A 127 2.67 19.55 -10.09
CA ALA A 127 1.84 20.42 -9.25
C ALA A 127 0.46 19.79 -8.99
N ALA A 128 -0.18 19.24 -10.02
CA ALA A 128 -1.46 18.56 -9.88
C ALA A 128 -1.34 17.30 -9.00
N PHE A 129 -0.28 16.51 -9.21
CA PHE A 129 0.00 15.33 -8.39
C PHE A 129 0.24 15.69 -6.92
N GLY A 130 1.06 16.71 -6.64
CA GLY A 130 1.32 17.19 -5.29
C GLY A 130 0.05 17.66 -4.58
N ALA A 131 -0.82 18.41 -5.26
CA ALA A 131 -2.10 18.83 -4.72
C ALA A 131 -3.02 17.63 -4.42
N TYR A 132 -3.09 16.67 -5.34
CA TYR A 132 -3.89 15.46 -5.16
C TYR A 132 -3.42 14.59 -3.98
N CYS A 133 -2.10 14.41 -3.84
CA CYS A 133 -1.48 13.70 -2.72
C CYS A 133 -1.74 14.40 -1.38
N LYS A 134 -1.61 15.73 -1.34
CA LYS A 134 -1.86 16.53 -0.13
C LYS A 134 -3.32 16.45 0.32
N GLU A 135 -4.26 16.58 -0.60
CA GLU A 135 -5.70 16.42 -0.31
C GLU A 135 -6.01 14.99 0.18
N THR A 136 -5.37 13.98 -0.41
CA THR A 136 -5.51 12.57 0.03
C THR A 136 -4.99 12.40 1.46
N ALA A 137 -3.86 13.02 1.81
CA ALA A 137 -3.31 12.99 3.16
C ALA A 137 -4.26 13.65 4.18
N PHE A 138 -4.90 14.77 3.82
CA PHE A 138 -5.89 15.40 4.67
C PHE A 138 -7.11 14.51 4.92
N LYS A 139 -7.68 13.93 3.85
CA LYS A 139 -8.80 12.98 3.97
C LYS A 139 -8.45 11.76 4.82
N TYR A 140 -7.22 11.25 4.70
CA TYR A 140 -6.75 10.16 5.54
C TYR A 140 -6.70 10.56 7.01
N VAL A 141 -6.16 11.74 7.34
CA VAL A 141 -6.10 12.22 8.72
C VAL A 141 -7.49 12.49 9.28
N GLU A 142 -8.41 13.03 8.48
CA GLU A 142 -9.79 13.26 8.90
C GLU A 142 -10.51 11.96 9.30
N LEU A 143 -10.39 10.90 8.49
CA LEU A 143 -11.09 9.63 8.70
C LEU A 143 -10.36 8.69 9.69
N TYR A 144 -9.03 8.70 9.69
CA TYR A 144 -8.21 7.69 10.35
C TYR A 144 -7.06 8.30 11.18
N ASN A 145 -7.28 9.48 11.80
CA ASN A 145 -6.27 10.15 12.66
C ASN A 145 -5.67 9.25 13.76
N TRP A 146 -6.43 8.26 14.22
CA TRP A 146 -6.07 7.33 15.28
C TRP A 146 -5.06 6.27 14.83
N TYR A 147 -4.87 6.08 13.51
CA TYR A 147 -3.88 5.16 12.95
C TYR A 147 -2.66 5.92 12.40
N LYS A 148 -1.46 5.52 12.82
CA LYS A 148 -0.23 6.16 12.35
C LYS A 148 0.05 5.83 10.89
N MET A 149 0.12 6.85 10.04
CA MET A 149 0.53 6.71 8.64
C MET A 149 1.92 6.05 8.52
N PRO A 150 2.07 4.98 7.71
CA PRO A 150 3.36 4.36 7.43
C PRO A 150 4.34 5.34 6.77
N THR A 151 5.63 5.17 7.05
CA THR A 151 6.68 6.07 6.52
C THR A 151 6.71 6.10 4.99
N SER A 152 6.53 4.95 4.33
CA SER A 152 6.50 4.88 2.86
C SER A 152 5.35 5.70 2.26
N MET A 153 4.15 5.58 2.82
CA MET A 153 3.00 6.36 2.39
C MET A 153 3.20 7.85 2.65
N HIS A 154 3.77 8.21 3.81
CA HIS A 154 4.10 9.59 4.12
C HIS A 154 5.09 10.19 3.11
N VAL A 155 6.15 9.45 2.77
CA VAL A 155 7.10 9.87 1.71
C VAL A 155 6.38 10.11 0.39
N ILE A 156 5.50 9.20 -0.03
CA ILE A 156 4.78 9.33 -1.30
C ILE A 156 3.79 10.51 -1.28
N LEU A 157 3.00 10.65 -0.22
CA LEU A 157 1.96 11.68 -0.14
C LEU A 157 2.50 13.08 0.11
N ILE A 158 3.59 13.22 0.87
CA ILE A 158 4.15 14.53 1.24
C ILE A 158 5.35 14.89 0.37
N HIS A 159 6.26 13.95 0.12
CA HIS A 159 7.50 14.21 -0.60
C HIS A 159 7.51 13.66 -2.04
N GLY A 160 6.48 12.93 -2.47
CA GLY A 160 6.44 12.30 -3.79
C GLY A 160 6.58 13.30 -4.93
N HIS A 161 5.96 14.48 -4.81
CA HIS A 161 6.10 15.53 -5.82
C HIS A 161 7.53 16.09 -5.88
N VAL A 162 8.24 16.22 -4.75
CA VAL A 162 9.65 16.66 -4.73
C VAL A 162 10.52 15.63 -5.43
N ILE A 163 10.33 14.35 -5.10
CA ILE A 163 11.08 13.24 -5.70
C ILE A 163 10.84 13.19 -7.22
N MET A 164 9.59 13.31 -7.66
CA MET A 164 9.25 13.33 -9.09
C MET A 164 9.83 14.52 -9.86
N LYS A 165 10.20 15.61 -9.17
CA LYS A 165 10.83 16.79 -9.79
C LYS A 165 12.34 16.60 -9.97
N GLU A 166 12.98 15.87 -9.05
CA GLU A 166 14.43 15.61 -9.07
C GLU A 166 14.82 14.46 -10.00
N LEU A 167 13.88 13.60 -10.38
CA LEU A 167 14.12 12.47 -11.27
C LEU A 167 14.09 12.89 -12.74
N SER A 168 15.10 12.49 -13.50
CA SER A 168 15.22 12.75 -14.94
C SER A 168 14.33 11.84 -15.80
N LEU A 169 13.85 10.73 -15.25
CA LEU A 169 13.01 9.73 -15.92
C LEU A 169 11.72 9.47 -15.12
N PRO A 170 10.62 9.05 -15.77
CA PRO A 170 9.41 8.61 -15.08
C PRO A 170 9.70 7.47 -14.08
N ILE A 171 9.10 7.55 -12.90
CA ILE A 171 9.34 6.59 -11.79
C ILE A 171 9.03 5.15 -12.22
N GLY A 172 7.99 4.93 -13.03
CA GLY A 172 7.64 3.62 -13.57
C GLY A 172 8.78 2.91 -14.31
N MET A 173 9.70 3.66 -14.93
CA MET A 173 10.84 3.12 -15.66
C MET A 173 11.98 2.65 -14.74
N LEU A 174 11.96 3.04 -13.46
CA LEU A 174 12.93 2.66 -12.43
C LEU A 174 12.41 1.51 -11.53
N SER A 175 11.39 0.78 -11.99
CA SER A 175 10.68 -0.22 -11.19
C SER A 175 11.48 -1.48 -10.88
N GLU A 176 11.50 -1.85 -9.60
CA GLU A 176 12.08 -3.11 -9.07
C GLU A 176 11.33 -4.38 -9.55
N GLU A 177 10.09 -4.26 -10.06
CA GLU A 177 9.33 -5.41 -10.58
C GLU A 177 10.09 -6.15 -11.71
N ALA A 178 10.91 -5.42 -12.48
CA ALA A 178 11.76 -6.03 -13.51
C ALA A 178 12.85 -6.92 -12.89
N GLN A 179 13.45 -6.49 -11.77
CA GLN A 179 14.48 -7.27 -11.07
C GLN A 179 13.88 -8.49 -10.36
N GLU A 180 12.72 -8.37 -9.70
CA GLU A 180 12.09 -9.52 -9.05
C GLU A 180 11.65 -10.61 -10.05
N ARG A 181 11.13 -10.21 -11.22
CA ARG A 181 10.81 -11.17 -12.30
C ARG A 181 12.06 -11.92 -12.77
N LEU A 182 13.18 -11.21 -12.94
CA LEU A 182 14.46 -11.83 -13.32
C LEU A 182 14.97 -12.80 -12.25
N GLN A 183 14.80 -12.47 -10.96
CA GLN A 183 15.19 -13.34 -9.87
C GLN A 183 14.31 -14.61 -9.82
N GLN A 184 13.00 -14.47 -10.05
CA GLN A 184 12.10 -15.62 -10.16
C GLN A 184 12.44 -16.52 -11.36
N THR A 185 12.75 -15.94 -12.53
CA THR A 185 13.19 -16.69 -13.72
C THR A 185 14.51 -17.41 -13.49
N ARG A 186 15.47 -16.79 -12.77
CA ARG A 186 16.74 -17.42 -12.39
C ARG A 186 16.54 -18.63 -11.47
N ILE A 187 15.64 -18.55 -10.49
CA ILE A 187 15.32 -19.68 -9.61
C ILE A 187 14.74 -20.85 -10.41
N CYS A 188 13.84 -20.58 -11.36
CA CYS A 188 13.35 -21.63 -12.27
C CYS A 188 14.49 -22.26 -13.08
N PHE A 189 15.45 -21.47 -13.59
CA PHE A 189 16.56 -22.01 -14.37
C PHE A 189 17.51 -22.91 -13.55
N VAL A 190 17.72 -22.58 -12.28
CA VAL A 190 18.56 -23.38 -11.37
C VAL A 190 17.85 -24.65 -10.90
N ALA A 191 16.52 -24.70 -10.89
CA ALA A 191 15.76 -25.90 -10.56
C ALA A 191 15.68 -26.93 -11.72
N TYR A 192 16.10 -26.56 -12.93
CA TYR A 192 16.13 -27.41 -14.12
C TYR A 192 17.55 -27.86 -14.53
N LEU A 193 18.57 -27.54 -13.73
CA LEU A 193 19.94 -28.04 -13.84
C LEU A 193 20.26 -28.92 -12.61
#